data_AF-A0A926M4Q2-F1
#
_entry.id   AF-A0A926M4Q2-F1
#
_cell.length_a   1.000
_cell.length_b   1.000
_cell.length_c   1.000
_cell.angle_alpha   90.00
_cell.angle_beta   90.00
_cell.angle_gamma   90.00
#
_symmetry.space_group_name_H-M   'P 1'
#
loop_
_entity.id
_entity.type
_entity.pdbx_description
1 polymer ?
#
loop_
_entity_poly.entity_id
_entity_poly.type
_entity_poly.pdbx_seq_one_letter_code
_entity_poly.pdbx_strand_id
1 'polypeptide(L)'
;MPKLLWSPSKERIEKTKLYNYFIFLEENNKIQLNFDYSKIWSWSINYPAEFWLSLIDYLGIKYKGSSSPVIEKDKSIYNQEFFKNIKVNYAENILSNLNSCPITFINELGFKKSYYKEDLVSKTSRLANYFRSIGVKKGDRIAAVSVNSAETLIAFLAVNSIGAIWSSCSPDFGEVAILDRFNQIKPKVLLYSKIYLYGVYATNGSLVEKAGTIINNLGSNVMGPD
;
A
#
# COMPACT_ATOMS: atom_id res chain seq x y z
N MET A 1 -42.11 -2.11 -4.56
CA MET A 1 -40.66 -2.35 -4.44
C MET A 1 -39.97 -1.84 -5.70
N PRO A 2 -38.81 -1.18 -5.60
CA PRO A 2 -38.07 -0.74 -6.78
C PRO A 2 -37.69 -1.95 -7.65
N LYS A 3 -37.76 -1.78 -8.98
CA LYS A 3 -37.38 -2.84 -9.94
C LYS A 3 -35.88 -3.10 -9.83
N LEU A 4 -35.50 -4.35 -9.55
CA LEU A 4 -34.11 -4.76 -9.50
C LEU A 4 -33.48 -4.62 -10.90
N LEU A 5 -32.39 -3.84 -11.01
CA LEU A 5 -31.69 -3.62 -12.28
C LEU A 5 -30.81 -4.82 -12.67
N TRP A 6 -30.24 -5.51 -11.68
CA TRP A 6 -29.34 -6.64 -11.90
C TRP A 6 -29.16 -7.45 -10.60
N SER A 7 -28.98 -8.77 -10.74
CA SER A 7 -28.54 -9.67 -9.67
C SER A 7 -27.43 -10.60 -10.17
N PRO A 8 -26.44 -10.95 -9.35
CA PRO A 8 -25.44 -11.95 -9.70
C PRO A 8 -26.08 -13.34 -9.87
N SER A 9 -25.55 -14.15 -10.79
CA SER A 9 -25.87 -15.57 -10.83
C SER A 9 -25.27 -16.30 -9.64
N LYS A 10 -25.85 -17.45 -9.28
CA LYS A 10 -25.32 -18.33 -8.21
C LYS A 10 -23.86 -18.70 -8.43
N GLU A 11 -23.51 -19.11 -9.65
CA GLU A 11 -22.12 -19.42 -10.02
C GLU A 11 -21.17 -18.24 -9.79
N ARG A 12 -21.62 -17.00 -10.06
CA ARG A 12 -20.81 -15.80 -9.83
C ARG A 12 -20.59 -15.57 -8.34
N ILE A 13 -21.61 -15.78 -7.51
CA ILE A 13 -21.53 -15.64 -6.05
C ILE A 13 -20.51 -16.64 -5.48
N GLU A 14 -20.63 -17.92 -5.86
CA GLU A 14 -19.78 -19.02 -5.37
C GLU A 14 -18.30 -18.84 -5.73
N LYS A 15 -17.98 -18.13 -6.82
CA LYS A 15 -16.60 -17.83 -7.24
C LYS A 15 -15.97 -16.63 -6.53
N THR A 16 -16.71 -15.92 -5.67
CA THR A 16 -16.18 -14.72 -5.01
C THR A 16 -15.28 -15.05 -3.82
N LYS A 17 -14.34 -14.15 -3.51
CA LYS A 17 -13.52 -14.22 -2.28
C LYS A 17 -14.35 -14.06 -1.01
N LEU A 18 -15.48 -13.36 -1.09
CA LEU A 18 -16.43 -13.23 0.01
C LEU A 18 -17.12 -14.56 0.31
N TYR A 19 -17.52 -15.33 -0.70
CA TYR A 19 -18.08 -16.67 -0.52
C TYR A 19 -17.09 -17.62 0.16
N ASN A 20 -15.83 -17.59 -0.23
CA ASN A 20 -14.77 -18.34 0.45
C ASN A 20 -14.60 -17.90 1.92
N TYR A 21 -14.80 -16.62 2.22
CA TYR A 21 -14.76 -16.12 3.59
C TYR A 21 -15.99 -16.59 4.40
N PHE A 22 -17.17 -16.69 3.79
CA PHE A 22 -18.34 -17.32 4.43
C PHE A 22 -18.01 -18.76 4.86
N ILE A 23 -17.50 -19.58 3.93
CA ILE A 23 -17.11 -20.97 4.25
C ILE A 23 -16.14 -21.00 5.43
N PHE A 24 -15.08 -20.18 5.36
CA PHE A 24 -14.09 -20.08 6.43
C PHE A 24 -14.71 -19.73 7.80
N LEU A 25 -15.67 -18.78 7.84
CA LEU A 25 -16.34 -18.37 9.07
C LEU A 25 -17.28 -19.45 9.62
N GLU A 26 -18.03 -20.13 8.75
CA GLU A 26 -18.97 -21.18 9.17
C GLU A 26 -18.21 -22.40 9.73
N GLU A 27 -17.04 -22.72 9.17
CA GLU A 27 -16.18 -23.83 9.62
C GLU A 27 -15.45 -23.51 10.94
N ASN A 28 -14.89 -22.29 11.09
CA ASN A 28 -13.99 -21.97 12.21
C ASN A 28 -14.67 -21.24 13.39
N ASN A 29 -15.67 -20.39 13.12
CA ASN A 29 -16.26 -19.52 14.13
C ASN A 29 -17.62 -20.01 14.64
N LYS A 30 -18.13 -21.14 14.11
CA LYS A 30 -19.44 -21.73 14.47
C LYS A 30 -20.62 -20.76 14.29
N ILE A 31 -20.52 -19.80 13.36
CA ILE A 31 -21.59 -18.86 13.05
C ILE A 31 -22.36 -19.37 11.84
N GLN A 32 -23.70 -19.45 11.92
CA GLN A 32 -24.55 -19.82 10.78
C GLN A 32 -24.95 -18.58 9.99
N LEU A 33 -24.28 -18.38 8.86
CA LEU A 33 -24.45 -17.19 8.03
C LEU A 33 -25.34 -17.46 6.81
N ASN A 34 -25.45 -18.72 6.37
CA ASN A 34 -26.28 -19.14 5.23
C ASN A 34 -26.01 -18.31 3.96
N PHE A 35 -24.75 -17.87 3.78
CA PHE A 35 -24.34 -17.01 2.66
C PHE A 35 -25.11 -15.68 2.55
N ASP A 36 -25.67 -15.19 3.65
CA ASP A 36 -26.38 -13.92 3.73
C ASP A 36 -25.44 -12.79 4.18
N TYR A 37 -25.19 -11.84 3.28
CA TYR A 37 -24.33 -10.68 3.55
C TYR A 37 -24.80 -9.85 4.75
N SER A 38 -26.12 -9.73 4.94
CA SER A 38 -26.68 -8.94 6.04
C SER A 38 -26.28 -9.50 7.41
N LYS A 39 -26.10 -10.83 7.50
CA LYS A 39 -25.66 -11.50 8.73
C LYS A 39 -24.18 -11.27 9.01
N ILE A 40 -23.30 -11.37 8.00
CA ILE A 40 -21.88 -11.01 8.17
C ILE A 40 -21.76 -9.55 8.60
N TRP A 41 -22.47 -8.65 7.91
CA TRP A 41 -22.43 -7.24 8.21
C TRP A 41 -22.88 -6.96 9.65
N SER A 42 -24.03 -7.48 10.06
CA SER A 42 -24.53 -7.36 11.44
C SER A 42 -23.54 -7.93 12.46
N TRP A 43 -22.97 -9.10 12.19
CA TRP A 43 -21.96 -9.71 13.06
C TRP A 43 -20.68 -8.86 13.17
N SER A 44 -20.18 -8.31 12.06
CA SER A 44 -18.97 -7.46 12.06
C SER A 44 -19.10 -6.19 12.90
N ILE A 45 -20.32 -5.67 13.02
CA ILE A 45 -20.63 -4.49 13.84
C ILE A 45 -20.82 -4.87 15.31
N ASN A 46 -21.52 -5.98 15.58
CA ASN A 46 -21.82 -6.42 16.93
C ASN A 46 -20.62 -7.06 17.64
N TYR A 47 -19.71 -7.70 16.88
CA TYR A 47 -18.55 -8.44 17.39
C TYR A 47 -17.26 -8.04 16.64
N PRO A 48 -16.85 -6.77 16.68
CA PRO A 48 -15.78 -6.27 15.83
C PRO A 48 -14.42 -6.92 16.16
N ALA A 49 -14.15 -7.24 17.42
CA ALA A 49 -12.91 -7.93 17.80
C ALA A 49 -12.79 -9.33 17.17
N GLU A 50 -13.90 -10.09 17.16
CA GLU A 50 -13.95 -11.41 16.53
C GLU A 50 -13.80 -11.30 15.00
N PHE A 51 -14.48 -10.32 14.40
CA PHE A 51 -14.41 -10.05 12.96
C PHE A 51 -12.99 -9.70 12.49
N TRP A 52 -12.29 -8.81 13.21
CA TRP A 52 -10.94 -8.41 12.81
C TRP A 52 -9.93 -9.55 13.02
N LEU A 53 -10.07 -10.33 14.09
CA LEU A 53 -9.24 -11.50 14.32
C LEU A 53 -9.44 -12.54 13.21
N SER A 54 -10.70 -12.88 12.88
CA SER A 54 -10.99 -13.84 11.83
C SER A 54 -10.50 -13.39 10.46
N LEU A 55 -10.49 -12.08 10.19
CA LEU A 55 -9.99 -11.53 8.94
C LEU A 55 -8.47 -11.67 8.82
N ILE A 56 -7.71 -11.42 9.89
CA ILE A 56 -6.26 -11.63 9.92
C ILE A 56 -5.93 -13.10 9.67
N ASP A 57 -6.68 -14.01 10.31
CA ASP A 57 -6.49 -15.45 10.16
C ASP A 57 -6.83 -15.93 8.75
N TYR A 58 -7.99 -15.51 8.21
CA TYR A 58 -8.42 -15.85 6.84
C TYR A 58 -7.45 -15.36 5.77
N LEU A 59 -6.96 -14.12 5.92
CA LEU A 59 -6.01 -13.53 4.98
C LEU A 59 -4.59 -14.07 5.16
N GLY A 60 -4.31 -14.84 6.22
CA GLY A 60 -2.99 -15.36 6.53
C GLY A 60 -1.96 -14.26 6.75
N ILE A 61 -2.37 -13.15 7.40
CA ILE A 61 -1.47 -12.02 7.64
C ILE A 61 -0.38 -12.44 8.63
N LYS A 62 0.88 -12.30 8.22
CA LYS A 62 2.04 -12.52 9.06
C LYS A 62 2.24 -11.33 10.00
N TYR A 63 2.30 -11.61 11.29
CA TYR A 63 2.61 -10.63 12.33
C TYR A 63 3.46 -11.25 13.45
N LYS A 64 4.04 -10.40 14.29
CA LYS A 64 4.72 -10.80 15.54
C LYS A 64 3.99 -10.22 16.74
N GLY A 65 3.93 -10.95 17.83
CA GLY A 65 3.31 -10.51 19.09
C GLY A 65 1.95 -11.17 19.35
N SER A 66 1.21 -10.63 20.32
CA SER A 66 -0.10 -11.14 20.71
C SER A 66 -1.21 -10.41 19.96
N SER A 67 -2.19 -11.13 19.42
CA SER A 67 -3.37 -10.55 18.76
C SER A 67 -4.38 -9.95 19.75
N SER A 68 -4.22 -10.20 21.06
CA SER A 68 -5.09 -9.67 22.12
C SER A 68 -4.44 -8.51 22.89
N PRO A 69 -5.18 -7.43 23.22
CA PRO A 69 -6.54 -7.16 22.78
C PRO A 69 -6.59 -6.77 21.29
N VAL A 70 -7.64 -7.21 20.58
CA VAL A 70 -7.84 -6.90 19.15
C VAL A 70 -8.24 -5.44 18.96
N ILE A 71 -9.09 -4.92 19.86
CA ILE A 71 -9.55 -3.54 19.86
C ILE A 71 -9.54 -3.04 21.30
N GLU A 72 -8.90 -1.90 21.54
CA GLU A 72 -9.03 -1.19 22.81
C GLU A 72 -10.28 -0.32 22.79
N LYS A 73 -11.02 -0.29 23.92
CA LYS A 73 -12.17 0.60 24.05
C LYS A 73 -11.68 1.96 24.54
N ASP A 74 -11.86 2.99 23.71
CA ASP A 74 -11.71 4.39 24.11
C ASP A 74 -13.03 5.15 23.87
N LYS A 75 -13.23 6.26 24.58
CA LYS A 75 -14.39 7.14 24.38
C LYS A 75 -14.27 7.94 23.08
N SER A 76 -13.05 8.22 22.64
CA SER A 76 -12.70 8.91 21.41
C SER A 76 -12.25 7.91 20.36
N ILE A 77 -12.88 7.94 19.19
CA ILE A 77 -12.47 7.13 18.05
C ILE A 77 -11.01 7.38 17.64
N TYR A 78 -10.47 8.59 17.89
CA TYR A 78 -9.09 8.95 17.53
C TYR A 78 -8.03 8.22 18.36
N ASN A 79 -8.40 7.74 19.55
CA ASN A 79 -7.52 7.03 20.46
C ASN A 79 -7.72 5.51 20.41
N GLN A 80 -8.61 5.04 19.55
CA GLN A 80 -8.93 3.62 19.46
C GLN A 80 -7.80 2.86 18.76
N GLU A 81 -7.14 1.97 19.50
CA GLU A 81 -6.05 1.15 18.97
C GLU A 81 -6.54 -0.24 18.54
N PHE A 82 -6.13 -0.64 17.34
CA PHE A 82 -6.36 -1.98 16.81
C PHE A 82 -5.06 -2.77 16.91
N PHE A 83 -5.15 -3.98 17.47
CA PHE A 83 -4.03 -4.92 17.62
C PHE A 83 -2.77 -4.27 18.20
N LYS A 84 -2.88 -3.52 19.30
CA LYS A 84 -1.77 -2.75 19.87
C LYS A 84 -0.49 -3.57 20.14
N ASN A 85 -0.65 -4.87 20.36
CA ASN A 85 0.42 -5.80 20.71
C ASN A 85 1.01 -6.54 19.50
N ILE A 86 0.51 -6.30 18.28
CA ILE A 86 1.07 -6.88 17.05
C ILE A 86 2.05 -5.92 16.38
N LYS A 87 3.07 -6.50 15.74
CA LYS A 87 3.93 -5.82 14.79
C LYS A 87 3.77 -6.50 13.44
N VAL A 88 3.38 -5.73 12.44
CA VAL A 88 3.24 -6.18 11.05
C VAL A 88 4.23 -5.44 10.15
N ASN A 89 4.71 -6.10 9.11
CA ASN A 89 5.42 -5.46 8.02
C ASN A 89 4.59 -5.59 6.74
N TYR A 90 4.20 -4.45 6.17
CA TYR A 90 3.36 -4.41 4.96
C TYR A 90 4.09 -5.08 3.78
N ALA A 91 5.35 -4.72 3.54
CA ALA A 91 6.11 -5.24 2.41
C ALA A 91 6.34 -6.75 2.53
N GLU A 92 6.59 -7.29 3.72
CA GLU A 92 6.71 -8.74 3.96
C GLU A 92 5.45 -9.50 3.55
N ASN A 93 4.28 -8.99 3.97
CA ASN A 93 2.99 -9.61 3.69
C ASN A 93 2.64 -9.56 2.19
N ILE A 94 2.97 -8.46 1.50
CA ILE A 94 2.80 -8.36 0.06
C ILE A 94 3.77 -9.29 -0.66
N LEU A 95 5.08 -9.14 -0.45
CA LEU A 95 6.12 -9.85 -1.20
C LEU A 95 6.06 -11.38 -1.02
N SER A 96 5.66 -11.86 0.17
CA SER A 96 5.48 -13.29 0.42
C SER A 96 4.38 -13.91 -0.44
N ASN A 97 3.30 -13.17 -0.69
CA ASN A 97 2.06 -13.66 -1.29
C ASN A 97 1.89 -13.31 -2.77
N LEU A 98 2.93 -12.83 -3.43
CA LEU A 98 2.89 -12.53 -4.86
C LEU A 98 2.79 -13.81 -5.70
N ASN A 99 2.03 -13.71 -6.80
CA ASN A 99 2.08 -14.65 -7.91
C ASN A 99 3.42 -14.49 -8.69
N SER A 100 3.65 -15.29 -9.72
CA SER A 100 4.92 -15.27 -10.48
C SER A 100 5.16 -13.97 -11.26
N CYS A 101 4.11 -13.37 -11.83
CA CYS A 101 4.17 -12.14 -12.61
C CYS A 101 3.23 -11.07 -12.02
N PRO A 102 3.61 -10.43 -10.90
CA PRO A 102 2.72 -9.56 -10.13
C PRO A 102 2.42 -8.22 -10.80
N ILE A 103 3.26 -7.76 -11.74
CA ILE A 103 3.09 -6.46 -12.38
C ILE A 103 3.13 -6.62 -13.89
N THR A 104 2.12 -6.08 -14.55
CA THR A 104 2.12 -5.81 -15.99
C THR A 104 2.06 -4.30 -16.16
N PHE A 105 3.17 -3.70 -16.58
CA PHE A 105 3.25 -2.29 -16.93
C PHE A 105 2.84 -2.11 -18.39
N ILE A 106 2.00 -1.10 -18.65
CA ILE A 106 1.58 -0.67 -19.99
C ILE A 106 1.67 0.86 -20.01
N ASN A 107 2.21 1.43 -21.09
CA ASN A 107 2.17 2.88 -21.32
C ASN A 107 1.27 3.25 -22.51
N GLU A 108 1.12 4.54 -22.75
CA GLU A 108 0.26 5.11 -23.79
C GLU A 108 0.70 4.77 -25.23
N LEU A 109 1.96 4.38 -25.42
CA LEU A 109 2.49 3.93 -26.72
C LEU A 109 2.28 2.42 -26.95
N GLY A 110 1.53 1.75 -26.06
CA GLY A 110 1.31 0.31 -26.11
C GLY A 110 2.52 -0.52 -25.69
N PHE A 111 3.61 0.10 -25.20
CA PHE A 111 4.73 -0.65 -24.65
C PHE A 111 4.27 -1.40 -23.41
N LYS A 112 4.52 -2.71 -23.40
CA LYS A 112 4.15 -3.62 -22.32
C LYS A 112 5.40 -4.28 -21.75
N LYS A 113 5.50 -4.29 -20.41
CA LYS A 113 6.58 -4.96 -19.69
C LYS A 113 6.05 -5.70 -18.48
N SER A 114 6.43 -6.96 -18.37
CA SER A 114 6.12 -7.80 -17.21
C SER A 114 7.25 -7.73 -16.18
N TYR A 115 6.90 -7.68 -14.90
CA TYR A 115 7.86 -7.83 -13.81
C TYR A 115 7.51 -9.07 -13.00
N TYR A 116 8.53 -9.89 -12.79
CA TYR A 116 8.41 -11.17 -12.08
C TYR A 116 8.75 -11.01 -10.60
N LYS A 117 8.23 -11.93 -9.79
CA LYS A 117 8.34 -11.91 -8.33
C LYS A 117 9.78 -11.80 -7.84
N GLU A 118 10.67 -12.62 -8.39
CA GLU A 118 12.08 -12.70 -7.98
C GLU A 118 12.78 -11.36 -8.19
N ASP A 119 12.50 -10.74 -9.33
CA ASP A 119 13.07 -9.46 -9.73
C ASP A 119 12.53 -8.32 -8.86
N LEU A 120 11.23 -8.35 -8.55
CA LEU A 120 10.58 -7.39 -7.66
C LEU A 120 11.14 -7.46 -6.24
N VAL A 121 11.29 -8.68 -5.69
CA VAL A 121 11.86 -8.93 -4.36
C VAL A 121 13.32 -8.47 -4.31
N SER A 122 14.12 -8.83 -5.32
CA SER A 122 15.54 -8.46 -5.41
C SER A 122 15.72 -6.94 -5.46
N LYS A 123 14.99 -6.25 -6.35
CA LYS A 123 15.07 -4.78 -6.48
C LYS A 123 14.60 -4.07 -5.21
N THR A 124 13.52 -4.55 -4.58
CA THR A 124 13.02 -4.00 -3.31
C THR A 124 14.06 -4.14 -2.20
N SER A 125 14.68 -5.32 -2.06
CA SER A 125 15.72 -5.58 -1.06
C SER A 125 16.96 -4.71 -1.25
N ARG A 126 17.44 -4.58 -2.49
CA ARG A 126 18.59 -3.72 -2.83
C ARG A 126 18.34 -2.26 -2.46
N LEU A 127 17.17 -1.73 -2.82
CA LEU A 127 16.81 -0.35 -2.51
C LEU A 127 16.61 -0.12 -1.00
N ALA A 128 16.01 -1.08 -0.30
CA ALA A 128 15.91 -1.04 1.16
C ALA A 128 17.29 -1.01 1.84
N ASN A 129 18.25 -1.80 1.33
CA ASN A 129 19.63 -1.79 1.84
C ASN A 129 20.34 -0.47 1.55
N TYR A 130 20.13 0.11 0.37
CA TYR A 130 20.66 1.44 0.05
C TYR A 130 20.11 2.52 0.99
N PHE A 131 18.81 2.53 1.27
CA PHE A 131 18.24 3.47 2.25
C PHE A 131 18.88 3.32 3.64
N ARG A 132 19.12 2.08 4.09
CA ARG A 132 19.85 1.85 5.34
C ARG A 132 21.30 2.36 5.28
N SER A 133 22.00 2.18 4.16
CA SER A 133 23.41 2.62 4.02
C SER A 133 23.56 4.14 4.04
N ILE A 134 22.57 4.88 3.54
CA ILE A 134 22.53 6.35 3.67
C ILE A 134 21.89 6.82 4.99
N GLY A 135 21.67 5.90 5.93
CA GLY A 135 21.27 6.21 7.31
C GLY A 135 19.77 6.45 7.51
N VAL A 136 18.89 6.04 6.59
CA VAL A 136 17.43 6.06 6.81
C VAL A 136 17.06 5.10 7.93
N LYS A 137 16.24 5.57 8.87
CA LYS A 137 15.75 4.81 10.02
C LYS A 137 14.23 4.68 9.99
N LYS A 138 13.69 3.78 10.82
CA LYS A 138 12.24 3.68 11.06
C LYS A 138 11.68 5.06 11.46
N GLY A 139 10.59 5.49 10.83
CA GLY A 139 9.95 6.79 11.06
C GLY A 139 10.52 7.96 10.23
N ASP A 140 11.65 7.78 9.54
CA ASP A 140 12.11 8.76 8.55
C ASP A 140 11.14 8.79 7.36
N ARG A 141 10.90 9.99 6.81
CA ARG A 141 10.03 10.16 5.64
C ARG A 141 10.86 10.11 4.36
N ILE A 142 10.39 9.34 3.39
CA ILE A 142 10.92 9.35 2.02
C ILE A 142 9.79 9.83 1.12
N ALA A 143 10.03 10.95 0.46
CA ALA A 143 9.08 11.55 -0.47
C ALA A 143 9.41 11.14 -1.91
N ALA A 144 8.41 11.12 -2.80
CA ALA A 144 8.62 10.84 -4.21
C ALA A 144 7.81 11.79 -5.12
N VAL A 145 8.44 12.28 -6.19
CA VAL A 145 7.76 12.90 -7.34
C VAL A 145 7.88 11.93 -8.51
N SER A 146 6.95 11.00 -8.58
CA SER A 146 7.13 9.78 -9.38
C SER A 146 5.91 9.42 -10.19
N VAL A 147 6.16 8.87 -11.39
CA VAL A 147 5.11 8.38 -12.29
C VAL A 147 4.53 7.05 -11.79
N ASN A 148 3.40 6.63 -12.36
CA ASN A 148 2.88 5.28 -12.14
C ASN A 148 3.76 4.24 -12.86
N SER A 149 4.74 3.67 -12.16
CA SER A 149 5.64 2.65 -12.68
C SER A 149 5.92 1.53 -11.67
N ALA A 150 6.49 0.44 -12.17
CA ALA A 150 6.97 -0.65 -11.31
C ALA A 150 8.08 -0.16 -10.36
N GLU A 151 8.93 0.75 -10.80
CA GLU A 151 9.99 1.37 -10.00
C GLU A 151 9.41 2.15 -8.81
N THR A 152 8.30 2.88 -9.01
CA THR A 152 7.59 3.57 -7.92
C THR A 152 7.04 2.57 -6.89
N LEU A 153 6.48 1.45 -7.34
CA LEU A 153 6.01 0.38 -6.44
C LEU A 153 7.16 -0.28 -5.69
N ILE A 154 8.30 -0.54 -6.36
CA ILE A 154 9.52 -1.05 -5.74
C ILE A 154 10.00 -0.10 -4.64
N ALA A 155 10.03 1.20 -4.92
CA ALA A 155 10.41 2.22 -3.95
C ALA A 155 9.47 2.23 -2.75
N PHE A 156 8.15 2.26 -2.99
CA PHE A 156 7.15 2.16 -1.93
C PHE A 156 7.35 0.93 -1.04
N LEU A 157 7.53 -0.26 -1.63
CA LEU A 157 7.76 -1.49 -0.88
C LEU A 157 9.08 -1.44 -0.10
N ALA A 158 10.14 -0.86 -0.66
CA ALA A 158 11.43 -0.73 0.02
C ALA A 158 11.31 0.17 1.25
N VAL A 159 10.65 1.32 1.13
CA VAL A 159 10.39 2.25 2.25
C VAL A 159 9.58 1.59 3.36
N ASN A 160 8.49 0.91 3.01
CA ASN A 160 7.66 0.18 3.97
C ASN A 160 8.43 -0.97 4.65
N SER A 161 9.30 -1.67 3.91
CA SER A 161 10.05 -2.81 4.45
C SER A 161 10.99 -2.44 5.60
N ILE A 162 11.49 -1.20 5.63
CA ILE A 162 12.41 -0.69 6.66
C ILE A 162 11.68 0.12 7.75
N GLY A 163 10.36 0.24 7.67
CA GLY A 163 9.55 1.03 8.59
C GLY A 163 9.73 2.55 8.43
N ALA A 164 10.28 2.99 7.29
CA ALA A 164 10.23 4.40 6.89
C ALA A 164 8.83 4.74 6.36
N ILE A 165 8.53 6.02 6.26
CA ILE A 165 7.20 6.53 5.90
C ILE A 165 7.24 7.04 4.45
N TRP A 166 6.40 6.48 3.59
CA TRP A 166 6.26 6.91 2.20
C TRP A 166 5.31 8.09 2.06
N SER A 167 5.67 9.05 1.20
CA SER A 167 4.78 10.08 0.69
C SER A 167 5.09 10.32 -0.78
N SER A 168 4.09 10.65 -1.61
CA SER A 168 4.31 10.91 -3.03
C SER A 168 3.40 11.99 -3.59
N CYS A 169 3.85 12.68 -4.64
CA CYS A 169 3.07 13.57 -5.48
C CYS A 169 3.21 13.16 -6.94
N SER A 170 2.15 13.36 -7.74
CA SER A 170 2.24 13.19 -9.19
C SER A 170 3.20 14.22 -9.78
N PRO A 171 4.01 13.87 -10.80
CA PRO A 171 4.81 14.83 -11.55
C PRO A 171 3.99 15.96 -12.19
N ASP A 172 2.68 15.77 -12.36
CA ASP A 172 1.73 16.78 -12.87
C ASP A 172 1.53 17.96 -11.91
N PHE A 173 1.87 17.79 -10.63
CA PHE A 173 1.71 18.85 -9.65
C PHE A 173 2.74 19.95 -9.91
N GLY A 174 2.31 21.20 -9.76
CA GLY A 174 3.20 22.35 -9.72
C GLY A 174 4.13 22.28 -8.50
N GLU A 175 5.32 22.87 -8.61
CA GLU A 175 6.35 22.85 -7.57
C GLU A 175 5.83 23.37 -6.22
N VAL A 176 5.08 24.48 -6.22
CA VAL A 176 4.48 25.07 -5.02
C VAL A 176 3.58 24.06 -4.29
N ALA A 177 2.72 23.36 -5.03
CA ALA A 177 1.82 22.37 -4.45
C ALA A 177 2.56 21.15 -3.88
N ILE A 178 3.70 20.78 -4.47
CA ILE A 178 4.56 19.72 -3.95
C ILE A 178 5.25 20.19 -2.66
N LEU A 179 5.82 21.40 -2.67
CA LEU A 179 6.51 21.98 -1.52
C LEU A 179 5.56 22.15 -0.33
N ASP A 180 4.33 22.62 -0.54
CA ASP A 180 3.33 22.77 0.53
C ASP A 180 3.08 21.45 1.28
N ARG A 181 3.14 20.32 0.58
CA ARG A 181 2.97 18.98 1.18
C ARG A 181 4.24 18.49 1.85
N PHE A 182 5.37 18.61 1.16
CA PHE A 182 6.63 18.03 1.62
C PHE A 182 7.29 18.84 2.75
N ASN A 183 7.08 20.16 2.82
CA ASN A 183 7.56 20.99 3.93
C ASN A 183 6.93 20.60 5.28
N GLN A 184 5.68 20.12 5.28
CA GLN A 184 4.99 19.68 6.51
C GLN A 184 5.61 18.40 7.09
N ILE A 185 6.07 17.50 6.21
CA ILE A 185 6.57 16.19 6.62
C ILE A 185 8.11 16.10 6.68
N LYS A 186 8.83 17.09 6.15
CA LYS A 186 10.30 17.21 6.17
C LYS A 186 10.97 15.88 5.80
N PRO A 187 10.88 15.45 4.53
CA PRO A 187 11.44 14.17 4.08
C PRO A 187 12.97 14.19 4.19
N LYS A 188 13.56 13.02 4.43
CA LYS A 188 15.01 12.83 4.47
C LYS A 188 15.59 12.48 3.11
N VAL A 189 14.78 11.87 2.25
CA VAL A 189 15.14 11.49 0.89
C VAL A 189 14.00 11.93 -0.04
N LEU A 190 14.36 12.49 -1.19
CA LEU A 190 13.43 12.72 -2.29
C LEU A 190 13.76 11.78 -3.44
N LEU A 191 12.81 10.99 -3.89
CA LEU A 191 12.91 10.21 -5.13
C LEU A 191 12.19 10.96 -6.26
N TYR A 192 12.65 10.80 -7.49
CA TYR A 192 11.94 11.37 -8.63
C TYR A 192 12.07 10.50 -9.88
N SER A 193 11.07 10.56 -10.75
CA SER A 193 11.14 9.95 -12.08
C SER A 193 11.83 10.90 -13.05
N LYS A 194 12.78 10.40 -13.84
CA LYS A 194 13.50 11.20 -14.83
C LYS A 194 12.64 11.57 -16.04
N ILE A 195 11.72 10.69 -16.42
CA ILE A 195 10.91 10.80 -17.64
C ILE A 195 9.45 10.60 -17.27
N TYR A 196 8.59 11.45 -17.82
CA TYR A 196 7.14 11.27 -17.81
C TYR A 196 6.59 11.44 -19.22
N LEU A 197 5.82 10.43 -19.64
CA LEU A 197 5.15 10.35 -20.94
C LEU A 197 3.67 10.62 -20.73
N TYR A 198 3.14 11.64 -21.41
CA TYR A 198 1.72 11.97 -21.40
C TYR A 198 1.29 12.55 -22.75
N GLY A 199 0.24 11.98 -23.35
CA GLY A 199 -0.35 12.43 -24.60
C GLY A 199 0.66 12.48 -25.75
N VAL A 200 1.49 11.45 -25.90
CA VAL A 200 2.66 11.34 -26.82
C VAL A 200 3.83 12.29 -26.58
N TYR A 201 3.71 13.25 -25.65
CA TYR A 201 4.82 14.13 -25.27
C TYR A 201 5.66 13.50 -24.16
N ALA A 202 6.98 13.49 -24.35
CA ALA A 202 7.94 13.14 -23.32
C ALA A 202 8.49 14.43 -22.69
N THR A 203 8.38 14.55 -21.37
CA THR A 203 9.11 15.57 -20.62
C THR A 203 10.56 15.11 -20.45
N ASN A 204 11.39 15.27 -21.48
CA ASN A 204 12.81 15.04 -21.34
C ASN A 204 13.44 16.22 -20.59
N GLY A 205 13.83 16.00 -19.33
CA GLY A 205 14.61 16.95 -18.52
C GLY A 205 13.81 17.79 -17.51
N SER A 206 12.54 18.10 -17.77
CA SER A 206 11.78 19.01 -16.88
C SER A 206 11.55 18.44 -15.47
N LEU A 207 11.51 17.11 -15.32
CA LEU A 207 11.37 16.50 -13.99
C LEU A 207 12.67 16.52 -13.18
N VAL A 208 13.83 16.52 -13.84
CA VAL A 208 15.12 16.67 -13.16
C VAL A 208 15.24 18.09 -12.61
N GLU A 209 14.91 19.09 -13.43
CA GLU A 209 14.88 20.51 -13.03
C GLU A 209 13.89 20.73 -11.88
N LYS A 210 12.65 20.23 -12.04
CA LYS A 210 11.62 20.28 -11.00
C LYS A 210 12.10 19.65 -9.70
N ALA A 211 12.72 18.46 -9.76
CA ALA A 211 13.28 17.81 -8.59
C ALA A 211 14.39 18.65 -7.94
N GLY A 212 15.27 19.25 -8.74
CA GLY A 212 16.30 20.18 -8.27
C GLY A 212 15.71 21.38 -7.53
N THR A 213 14.69 22.03 -8.10
CA THR A 213 13.97 23.13 -7.44
C THR A 213 13.37 22.67 -6.12
N ILE A 214 12.72 21.51 -6.08
CA ILE A 214 12.12 20.97 -4.86
C ILE A 214 13.19 20.71 -3.79
N ILE A 215 14.29 20.03 -4.14
CA ILE A 215 15.38 19.72 -3.20
C ILE A 215 15.96 21.00 -2.59
N ASN A 216 16.24 22.01 -3.43
CA ASN A 216 16.80 23.28 -2.96
C ASN A 216 15.86 24.01 -1.98
N ASN A 217 14.55 23.82 -2.10
CA ASN A 217 13.54 24.47 -1.26
C ASN A 217 13.12 23.63 -0.04
N LEU A 218 13.41 22.33 0.02
CA LEU A 218 13.10 21.47 1.17
C LEU A 218 14.13 21.56 2.31
N GLY A 219 15.21 22.33 2.13
CA GLY A 219 16.27 22.57 3.11
C GLY A 219 17.40 21.53 3.06
N SER A 220 18.54 21.87 3.66
CA SER A 220 19.86 21.22 3.50
C SER A 220 20.00 19.76 3.97
N ASN A 221 18.92 19.12 4.45
CA ASN A 221 18.97 17.78 5.01
C ASN A 221 18.29 16.71 4.13
N VAL A 222 17.81 17.09 2.94
CA VAL A 222 17.21 16.14 1.99
C VAL A 222 18.27 15.60 1.06
N MET A 223 18.49 14.29 1.10
CA MET A 223 19.36 13.60 0.14
C MET A 223 18.61 13.36 -1.17
N GLY A 224 19.25 13.70 -2.30
CA GLY A 224 18.83 13.25 -3.62
C GLY A 224 19.28 11.80 -3.87
N PRO A 225 18.66 11.08 -4.82
CA PRO A 225 19.22 9.85 -5.34
C PRO A 225 20.30 10.25 -6.36
N ASP A 226 21.57 9.96 -6.05
CA ASP A 226 22.67 10.11 -7.01
C ASP A 226 22.45 9.24 -8.26
#